data_AF-A0A1G6ZD12-F1
#
_entry.id   AF-A0A1G6ZD12-F1
#
_cell.length_a   1.000
_cell.length_b   1.000
_cell.length_c   1.000
_cell.angle_alpha   90.00
_cell.angle_beta   90.00
_cell.angle_gamma   90.00
#
_symmetry.space_group_name_H-M   'P 1'
#
loop_
_entity.id
_entity.type
_entity.pdbx_description
1 polymer ?
#
loop_
_entity_poly.entity_id
_entity_poly.type
_entity_poly.pdbx_seq_one_letter_code
_entity_poly.pdbx_strand_id
1 'polypeptide(L)'
;MKNKTIVFLFSALVILFSFACKDNSPLKSPYEGAVGTVIAKETCNTDQSKDYWLIEIFSASSQQQQFGDKLTLNGITYTNVIKTAGLPENLKKVGQKVGFDFTIAGTATSTPNCNVTSPVIYTLKIAEFVHITPAVF
;
A
#
# COMPACT_ATOMS: atom_id res chain seq x y z
N MET A 1 56.20 -39.43 9.03
CA MET A 1 54.86 -39.31 8.40
C MET A 1 53.82 -39.00 9.48
N LYS A 2 53.52 -37.72 9.76
CA LYS A 2 52.55 -37.35 10.82
C LYS A 2 51.77 -36.05 10.59
N ASN A 3 51.85 -35.46 9.40
CA ASN A 3 51.32 -34.11 9.14
C ASN A 3 50.18 -34.05 8.11
N LYS A 4 49.75 -35.21 7.57
CA LYS A 4 48.69 -35.25 6.52
C LYS A 4 47.27 -35.43 7.08
N THR A 5 47.12 -35.85 8.33
CA THR A 5 45.80 -36.15 8.93
C THR A 5 45.09 -34.91 9.46
N ILE A 6 45.82 -33.87 9.87
CA ILE A 6 45.25 -32.66 10.50
C ILE A 6 44.59 -31.74 9.47
N VAL A 7 45.07 -31.73 8.22
CA VAL A 7 44.52 -30.88 7.15
C VAL A 7 43.13 -31.34 6.69
N PHE A 8 42.84 -32.64 6.79
CA PHE A 8 41.54 -33.18 6.38
C PHE A 8 40.40 -32.84 7.35
N LEU A 9 40.69 -32.68 8.65
CA LEU A 9 39.69 -32.37 9.68
C LEU A 9 39.21 -30.91 9.62
N PHE A 10 40.07 -29.98 9.22
CA PHE A 10 39.70 -28.56 9.06
C PHE A 10 38.83 -28.30 7.84
N SER A 11 39.00 -29.08 6.75
CA SER A 11 38.19 -28.94 5.53
C SER A 11 36.74 -29.41 5.73
N ALA A 12 36.52 -30.46 6.54
CA ALA A 12 35.19 -30.98 6.82
C ALA A 12 34.34 -30.07 7.73
N LEU A 13 34.98 -29.29 8.61
CA LEU A 13 34.28 -28.39 9.53
C LEU A 13 33.70 -27.16 8.81
N VAL A 14 34.33 -26.69 7.74
CA VAL A 14 33.88 -25.52 6.96
C VAL A 14 32.61 -25.81 6.15
N ILE A 15 32.39 -27.07 5.73
CA ILE A 15 31.22 -27.44 4.92
C ILE A 15 29.94 -27.52 5.78
N LEU A 16 30.05 -27.76 7.09
CA LEU A 16 28.91 -27.87 8.00
C LEU A 16 28.28 -26.52 8.39
N PHE A 17 28.99 -25.40 8.23
CA PHE A 17 28.44 -24.07 8.51
C PHE A 17 27.63 -23.49 7.35
N SER A 18 27.78 -24.02 6.13
CA SER A 18 27.09 -23.52 4.93
C SER A 18 25.61 -23.90 4.88
N PHE A 19 25.15 -24.84 5.71
CA PHE A 19 23.75 -25.31 5.73
C PHE A 19 22.87 -24.62 6.78
N ALA A 20 23.41 -23.72 7.60
CA ALA A 20 22.66 -23.04 8.66
C ALA A 20 21.84 -21.81 8.18
N CYS A 21 22.01 -21.39 6.93
CA CYS A 21 21.17 -20.34 6.32
C CYS A 21 20.07 -20.98 5.47
N LYS A 22 19.23 -21.82 6.08
CA LYS A 22 18.07 -22.40 5.40
C LYS A 22 16.85 -21.50 5.66
N ASP A 23 16.54 -20.67 4.67
CA ASP A 23 15.24 -20.04 4.43
C ASP A 23 14.58 -19.28 5.59
N ASN A 24 15.26 -18.26 6.13
CA ASN A 24 14.55 -17.16 6.79
C ASN A 24 14.12 -16.14 5.73
N SER A 25 13.24 -16.54 4.81
CA SER A 25 12.54 -15.53 4.00
C SER A 25 11.72 -14.69 4.99
N PRO A 26 11.92 -13.36 5.06
CA PRO A 26 11.18 -12.54 6.00
C PRO A 26 9.68 -12.76 5.76
N LEU A 27 8.94 -13.02 6.85
CA LEU A 27 7.48 -13.19 6.79
C LEU A 27 6.89 -11.98 6.06
N LYS A 28 6.27 -12.23 4.90
CA LYS A 28 5.60 -11.19 4.14
C LYS A 28 4.43 -10.67 4.99
N SER A 29 4.41 -9.36 5.25
CA SER A 29 3.31 -8.71 5.96
C SER A 29 1.99 -9.01 5.24
N PRO A 30 0.88 -9.26 5.97
CA PRO A 30 -0.43 -9.48 5.37
C PRO A 30 -1.06 -8.18 4.84
N TYR A 31 -0.46 -7.02 5.12
CA TYR A 31 -0.87 -5.70 4.67
C TYR A 31 0.33 -4.92 4.13
N GLU A 32 0.03 -3.90 3.32
CA GLU A 32 1.01 -3.00 2.72
C GLU A 32 0.98 -1.65 3.41
N GLY A 33 2.14 -1.04 3.62
CA GLY A 33 2.25 0.32 4.15
C GLY A 33 2.42 1.33 3.02
N ALA A 34 1.69 2.45 3.07
CA ALA A 34 1.81 3.52 2.09
C ALA A 34 1.66 4.91 2.71
N VAL A 35 2.12 5.90 1.95
CA VAL A 35 1.91 7.32 2.22
C VAL A 35 1.29 7.95 0.98
N GLY A 36 0.28 8.78 1.23
CA GLY A 36 -0.48 9.43 0.16
C GLY A 36 -1.05 10.79 0.54
N THR A 37 -1.69 11.42 -0.42
CA THR A 37 -2.41 12.69 -0.25
C THR A 37 -3.88 12.49 -0.58
N VAL A 38 -4.77 13.00 0.26
CA VAL A 38 -6.20 13.06 -0.01
C VAL A 38 -6.44 14.06 -1.14
N ILE A 39 -6.91 13.60 -2.30
CA ILE A 39 -7.06 14.46 -3.49
C ILE A 39 -8.51 14.89 -3.72
N ALA A 40 -9.48 14.10 -3.28
CA ALA A 40 -10.90 14.40 -3.46
C ALA A 40 -11.80 13.61 -2.52
N LYS A 41 -13.06 14.04 -2.46
CA LYS A 41 -14.16 13.32 -1.83
C LYS A 41 -15.18 12.92 -2.92
N GLU A 42 -15.59 11.68 -2.89
CA GLU A 42 -16.64 11.10 -3.72
C GLU A 42 -17.92 11.02 -2.88
N THR A 43 -18.91 11.85 -3.23
CA THR A 43 -20.15 11.95 -2.48
C THR A 43 -21.20 11.04 -3.09
N CYS A 44 -21.54 9.97 -2.39
CA CYS A 44 -22.42 8.90 -2.87
C CYS A 44 -23.74 8.93 -2.09
N ASN A 45 -24.73 9.70 -2.56
CA ASN A 45 -26.06 9.94 -1.94
C ASN A 45 -26.08 11.01 -0.81
N THR A 46 -27.21 11.08 -0.09
CA THR A 46 -27.46 11.95 1.07
C THR A 46 -26.73 11.52 2.34
N ASP A 47 -26.25 10.27 2.41
CA ASP A 47 -25.58 9.71 3.59
C ASP A 47 -24.06 9.85 3.45
N GLN A 48 -23.51 10.90 4.06
CA GLN A 48 -22.08 11.22 3.97
C GLN A 48 -21.17 10.18 4.62
N SER A 49 -21.71 9.26 5.43
CA SER A 49 -20.92 8.17 6.02
C SER A 49 -20.47 7.12 5.00
N LYS A 50 -21.10 7.11 3.82
CA LYS A 50 -20.79 6.22 2.69
C LYS A 50 -19.93 6.87 1.62
N ASP A 51 -19.50 8.10 1.85
CA ASP A 51 -18.65 8.83 0.92
C ASP A 51 -17.25 8.21 0.89
N TYR A 52 -16.70 8.07 -0.31
CA TYR A 52 -15.33 7.64 -0.48
C TYR A 52 -14.39 8.84 -0.48
N TRP A 53 -13.18 8.62 0.00
CA TRP A 53 -12.07 9.54 -0.10
C TRP A 53 -11.05 8.99 -1.07
N LEU A 54 -10.64 9.84 -2.01
CA LEU A 54 -9.67 9.48 -3.03
C LEU A 54 -8.29 9.87 -2.53
N ILE A 55 -7.35 8.94 -2.58
CA ILE A 55 -5.98 9.12 -2.09
C ILE A 55 -5.02 8.75 -3.22
N GLU A 56 -4.15 9.68 -3.57
CA GLU A 56 -2.99 9.42 -4.42
C GLU A 56 -1.86 8.86 -3.57
N ILE A 57 -1.41 7.65 -3.86
CA ILE A 57 -0.25 7.04 -3.21
C ILE A 57 1.02 7.46 -3.95
N PHE A 58 1.95 8.10 -3.23
CA PHE A 58 3.25 8.50 -3.78
C PHE A 58 4.43 7.70 -3.20
N SER A 59 4.22 6.93 -2.13
CA SER A 59 5.24 6.05 -1.56
C SER A 59 4.60 4.83 -0.91
N ALA A 60 5.28 3.69 -0.97
CA ALA A 60 4.85 2.46 -0.32
C ALA A 60 6.04 1.59 0.09
N SER A 61 5.82 0.73 1.10
CA SER A 61 6.81 -0.21 1.64
C SER A 61 7.14 -1.36 0.68
N SER A 62 6.22 -1.68 -0.23
CA SER A 62 6.33 -2.80 -1.15
C SER A 62 7.06 -2.43 -2.44
N GLN A 63 7.69 -3.43 -3.07
CA GLN A 63 8.26 -3.26 -4.41
C GLN A 63 7.20 -2.96 -5.47
N GLN A 64 5.95 -3.37 -5.22
CA GLN A 64 4.82 -2.98 -6.04
C GLN A 64 4.46 -1.54 -5.69
N GLN A 65 5.06 -0.59 -6.40
CA GLN A 65 4.82 0.84 -6.14
C GLN A 65 3.42 1.31 -6.58
N GLN A 66 2.71 0.50 -7.38
CA GLN A 66 1.41 0.84 -7.94
C GLN A 66 0.31 -0.09 -7.41
N PHE A 67 -0.56 0.47 -6.57
CA PHE A 67 -1.73 -0.18 -5.99
C PHE A 67 -3.01 0.28 -6.65
N GLY A 68 -3.12 1.58 -6.91
CA GLY A 68 -4.25 2.25 -7.51
C GLY A 68 -4.15 2.41 -9.02
N ASP A 69 -5.13 3.13 -9.56
CA ASP A 69 -5.29 3.37 -10.98
C ASP A 69 -5.07 4.86 -11.32
N LYS A 70 -5.14 5.20 -12.60
CA LYS A 70 -5.01 6.60 -13.05
C LYS A 70 -6.36 7.29 -12.92
N LEU A 71 -6.35 8.54 -12.44
CA LEU A 71 -7.55 9.37 -12.34
C LEU A 71 -7.25 10.77 -12.85
N THR A 72 -8.16 11.33 -13.65
CA THR A 72 -8.08 12.75 -14.06
C THR A 72 -9.20 13.53 -13.38
N LEU A 73 -8.84 14.51 -12.55
CA LEU A 73 -9.79 15.43 -11.90
C LEU A 73 -9.41 16.87 -12.24
N ASN A 74 -10.38 17.67 -12.69
CA ASN A 74 -10.18 19.09 -13.03
C ASN A 74 -8.97 19.36 -13.96
N GLY A 75 -8.73 18.45 -14.91
CA GLY A 75 -7.59 18.53 -15.85
C GLY A 75 -6.24 18.04 -15.30
N ILE A 76 -6.15 17.70 -14.01
CA ILE A 76 -4.95 17.15 -13.39
C ILE A 76 -5.02 15.63 -13.42
N THR A 77 -3.95 15.00 -13.90
CA THR A 77 -3.79 13.54 -13.90
C THR A 77 -3.02 13.10 -12.66
N TYR A 78 -3.65 12.24 -11.87
CA TYR A 78 -3.07 11.54 -10.74
C TYR A 78 -2.80 10.09 -11.14
N THR A 79 -1.67 9.56 -10.71
CA THR A 79 -1.30 8.16 -10.93
C THR A 79 -1.26 7.45 -9.59
N ASN A 80 -1.78 6.22 -9.51
CA ASN A 80 -1.82 5.43 -8.28
C ASN A 80 -2.87 5.89 -7.25
N VAL A 81 -4.09 6.16 -7.75
CA VAL A 81 -5.21 6.58 -6.91
C VAL A 81 -6.01 5.38 -6.43
N ILE A 82 -6.33 5.38 -5.14
CA ILE A 82 -7.25 4.45 -4.49
C ILE A 82 -8.44 5.21 -3.92
N LYS A 83 -9.53 4.49 -3.62
CA LYS A 83 -10.65 5.03 -2.86
C LYS A 83 -10.85 4.29 -1.55
N THR A 84 -11.29 4.98 -0.50
CA THR A 84 -11.55 4.37 0.82
C THR A 84 -12.71 5.05 1.53
N ALA A 85 -13.52 4.30 2.27
CA ALA A 85 -14.53 4.85 3.18
C ALA A 85 -13.99 4.96 4.64
N GLY A 86 -12.85 4.32 4.93
CA GLY A 86 -12.30 4.16 6.28
C GLY A 86 -11.40 5.29 6.77
N LEU A 87 -11.45 6.47 6.14
CA LEU A 87 -10.60 7.60 6.53
C LEU A 87 -11.13 8.23 7.84
N PRO A 88 -10.32 8.40 8.89
CA PRO A 88 -10.74 9.08 10.12
C PRO A 88 -11.13 10.55 9.87
N GLU A 89 -12.11 11.08 10.62
CA GLU A 89 -12.64 12.44 10.43
C GLU A 89 -11.56 13.54 10.47
N ASN A 90 -10.56 13.41 11.33
CA ASN A 90 -9.45 14.37 11.41
C ASN A 90 -8.53 14.37 10.17
N LEU A 91 -8.65 13.36 9.31
CA LEU A 91 -7.88 13.22 8.07
C LEU A 91 -8.73 13.44 6.81
N LYS A 92 -10.06 13.61 6.94
CA LYS A 92 -11.03 13.87 5.87
C LYS A 92 -10.93 15.29 5.31
N LYS A 93 -9.78 15.64 4.73
CA LYS A 93 -9.53 16.96 4.14
C LYS A 93 -8.68 16.85 2.88
N VAL A 94 -9.11 17.47 1.79
CA VAL A 94 -8.31 17.54 0.56
C VAL A 94 -6.99 18.26 0.83
N GLY A 95 -5.88 17.70 0.33
CA GLY A 95 -4.51 18.14 0.59
C GLY A 95 -3.90 17.54 1.86
N GLN A 96 -4.67 16.80 2.67
CA GLN A 96 -4.14 16.12 3.86
C GLN A 96 -3.22 14.98 3.45
N LYS A 97 -2.02 14.95 4.04
CA LYS A 97 -1.10 13.83 3.90
C LYS A 97 -1.39 12.77 4.96
N VAL A 98 -1.37 11.51 4.56
CA VAL A 98 -1.76 10.36 5.39
C VAL A 98 -0.79 9.21 5.20
N GLY A 99 -0.45 8.53 6.29
CA GLY A 99 0.26 7.26 6.30
C GLY A 99 -0.71 6.15 6.72
N PHE A 100 -0.68 5.01 6.05
CA PHE A 100 -1.65 3.95 6.29
C PHE A 100 -1.15 2.56 5.93
N ASP A 101 -1.58 1.58 6.71
CA ASP A 101 -1.49 0.16 6.42
C ASP A 101 -2.82 -0.31 5.82
N PHE A 102 -2.78 -1.03 4.72
CA PHE A 102 -3.99 -1.37 3.97
C PHE A 102 -3.92 -2.71 3.25
N THR A 103 -5.10 -3.18 2.86
CA THR A 103 -5.32 -4.22 1.86
C THR A 103 -6.16 -3.65 0.70
N ILE A 104 -6.06 -4.26 -0.48
CA ILE A 104 -6.94 -3.93 -1.61
C ILE A 104 -8.11 -4.90 -1.61
N ALA A 105 -9.31 -4.36 -1.41
CA ALA A 105 -10.56 -5.11 -1.45
C ALA A 105 -10.98 -5.33 -2.91
N GLY A 106 -10.50 -6.44 -3.49
CA GLY A 106 -10.93 -6.92 -4.80
C GLY A 106 -10.39 -6.12 -5.99
N THR A 107 -11.15 -6.11 -7.09
CA THR A 107 -10.79 -5.42 -8.33
C THR A 107 -11.30 -3.98 -8.35
N ALA A 108 -10.80 -3.18 -9.28
CA ALA A 108 -11.27 -1.81 -9.46
C ALA A 108 -12.79 -1.79 -9.72
N THR A 109 -13.53 -0.98 -8.95
CA THR A 109 -14.99 -0.88 -9.07
C THR A 109 -15.40 0.52 -9.47
N SER A 110 -16.34 0.63 -10.40
CA SER A 110 -17.02 1.87 -10.69
C SER A 110 -18.10 2.11 -9.63
N THR A 111 -18.22 3.34 -9.16
CA THR A 111 -19.25 3.74 -8.22
C THR A 111 -20.27 4.62 -8.95
N PRO A 112 -21.37 4.04 -9.46
CA PRO A 112 -22.41 4.81 -10.14
C PRO A 112 -23.12 5.73 -9.15
N ASN A 113 -23.62 6.86 -9.64
CA ASN A 113 -24.42 7.84 -8.87
C ASN A 113 -23.67 8.58 -7.74
N CYS A 114 -22.35 8.65 -7.80
CA CYS A 114 -21.55 9.46 -6.90
C CYS A 114 -21.05 10.73 -7.60
N ASN A 115 -21.14 11.87 -6.92
CA ASN A 115 -20.63 13.15 -7.40
C ASN A 115 -19.27 13.45 -6.75
N VAL A 116 -18.24 13.52 -7.58
CA VAL A 116 -17.04 14.33 -7.31
C VAL A 116 -17.26 15.67 -8.01
N THR A 117 -16.64 16.77 -7.55
CA THR A 117 -16.70 18.07 -8.23
C THR A 117 -16.29 17.87 -9.71
N SER A 118 -17.27 17.92 -10.62
CA SER A 118 -17.26 17.35 -11.99
C SER A 118 -17.42 15.81 -12.03
N PRO A 119 -18.62 15.27 -12.35
CA PRO A 119 -18.84 13.82 -12.38
C PRO A 119 -18.06 13.18 -13.54
N VAL A 120 -16.98 12.49 -13.20
CA VAL A 120 -16.26 11.59 -14.10
C VAL A 120 -16.56 10.18 -13.61
N ILE A 121 -17.13 9.32 -14.46
CA ILE A 121 -17.20 7.90 -14.16
C ILE A 121 -15.76 7.39 -14.20
N TYR A 122 -15.27 6.89 -13.08
CA TYR A 122 -13.97 6.24 -12.97
C TYR A 122 -14.09 4.91 -12.24
N THR A 123 -13.07 4.08 -12.40
CA THR A 123 -12.98 2.76 -11.78
C THR A 123 -11.71 2.76 -10.96
N LEU A 124 -11.84 2.68 -9.64
CA LEU A 124 -10.70 2.65 -8.71
C LEU A 124 -10.82 1.45 -7.78
N LYS A 125 -9.67 0.92 -7.36
CA LYS A 125 -9.60 -0.08 -6.30
C LYS A 125 -9.96 0.52 -4.95
N ILE A 126 -10.65 -0.29 -4.13
CA ILE A 126 -11.00 0.07 -2.76
C ILE A 126 -9.87 -0.39 -1.84
N ALA A 127 -9.40 0.52 -0.99
CA ALA A 127 -8.45 0.20 0.07
C ALA A 127 -9.18 0.11 1.41
N GLU A 128 -8.98 -1.01 2.10
CA GLU A 128 -9.42 -1.23 3.48
C GLU A 128 -8.25 -0.97 4.41
N PHE A 129 -8.41 -0.02 5.32
CA PHE A 129 -7.35 0.39 6.22
C PHE A 129 -7.32 -0.47 7.47
N VAL A 130 -6.13 -0.96 7.79
CA VAL A 130 -5.82 -1.69 9.02
C VAL A 130 -5.36 -0.70 10.10
N HIS A 131 -4.42 0.18 9.74
CA HIS A 131 -3.96 1.28 10.58
C HIS A 131 -3.82 2.56 9.75
N ILE A 132 -4.05 3.71 10.38
CA ILE A 132 -3.93 5.00 9.71
C ILE A 132 -3.50 6.10 10.67
N THR A 133 -2.59 6.95 10.22
CA THR A 133 -2.03 8.06 10.97
C THR A 133 -1.85 9.29 10.08
N PRO A 134 -1.80 10.50 10.67
CA PRO A 134 -1.26 11.66 9.97
C PRO A 134 0.19 11.36 9.55
N ALA A 135 0.54 11.65 8.29
CA ALA A 135 1.92 11.49 7.86
C ALA A 135 2.79 12.59 8.48
N VAL A 136 3.81 12.20 9.25
CA VAL A 136 4.82 13.10 9.82
C VAL A 136 6.03 13.08 8.88
N PHE A 137 6.46 14.26 8.41
CA PHE A 137 7.63 14.45 7.55
C PHE A 137 8.68 15.24 8.30
#